data_AF-A0A1V0RIX4-F1
#
_entry.id   AF-A0A1V0RIX4-F1
#
_cell.length_a   1.000
_cell.length_b   1.000
_cell.length_c   1.000
_cell.angle_alpha   90.00
_cell.angle_beta   90.00
_cell.angle_gamma   90.00
#
_symmetry.space_group_name_H-M   'P 1'
#
loop_
_entity.id
_entity.type
_entity.pdbx_description
1 polymer ?
#
loop_
_entity_poly.entity_id
_entity_poly.type
_entity_poly.pdbx_seq_one_letter_code
_entity_poly.pdbx_strand_id
1 'polypeptide(L)'
;MEGKILAYNPKTAKGYISGADGVRYKFRGASFRDNAKKLTKGTAVDFVPNGEFATSIMLGARTSSSSGEKSRITAALLAFFLGFMGIHKFYLGKTGAGVIMLLCFFPGIFLLWIPFGVVRIISFIEFIIYLLKSDEEFEETYVAGDRAWF
;
A
#
# COMPACT_ATOMS: atom_id res chain seq x y z
N MET A 1 9.99 -16.07 -18.12
CA MET A 1 8.98 -15.24 -18.79
C MET A 1 8.22 -14.48 -17.72
N GLU A 2 7.98 -13.18 -17.93
CA GLU A 2 7.25 -12.36 -16.97
C GLU A 2 5.74 -12.40 -17.26
N GLY A 3 4.92 -12.28 -16.22
CA GLY A 3 3.47 -12.22 -16.37
C GLY A 3 2.75 -11.65 -15.14
N LYS A 4 1.42 -11.58 -15.21
CA LYS A 4 0.53 -11.15 -14.12
C LYS A 4 -0.53 -12.20 -13.81
N ILE A 5 -0.83 -12.41 -12.53
CA ILE A 5 -1.92 -13.32 -12.12
C ILE A 5 -3.27 -12.73 -12.54
N LEU A 6 -4.06 -13.49 -13.29
CA LEU A 6 -5.42 -13.10 -13.70
C LEU A 6 -6.47 -13.57 -12.70
N ALA A 7 -6.32 -14.80 -12.21
CA ALA A 7 -7.23 -15.40 -11.25
C ALA A 7 -6.54 -16.58 -10.54
N TYR A 8 -6.85 -16.76 -9.26
CA TYR A 8 -6.43 -17.91 -8.47
C TYR A 8 -7.59 -18.38 -7.58
N ASN A 9 -7.90 -19.67 -7.62
CA ASN A 9 -8.88 -20.28 -6.73
C ASN A 9 -8.13 -21.12 -5.68
N PRO A 10 -8.10 -20.70 -4.40
CA PRO A 10 -7.38 -21.41 -3.36
C PRO A 10 -8.00 -22.77 -3.02
N LYS A 11 -9.30 -22.99 -3.28
CA LYS A 11 -9.97 -24.27 -3.02
C LYS A 11 -9.55 -25.36 -3.99
N THR A 12 -9.30 -25.00 -5.25
CA THR A 12 -8.92 -25.95 -6.31
C THR A 12 -7.43 -25.87 -6.66
N ALA A 13 -6.69 -24.96 -6.02
CA ALA A 13 -5.29 -24.67 -6.30
C ALA A 13 -5.01 -24.49 -7.81
N LYS A 14 -5.91 -23.82 -8.52
CA LYS A 14 -5.79 -23.56 -9.97
C LYS A 14 -5.89 -22.07 -10.23
N GLY A 15 -5.13 -21.60 -11.22
CA GLY A 15 -5.20 -20.21 -11.65
C GLY A 15 -4.68 -19.99 -13.07
N TYR A 16 -4.71 -18.72 -13.47
CA TYR A 16 -4.28 -18.25 -14.78
C TYR A 16 -3.31 -17.08 -14.63
N ILE A 17 -2.25 -17.07 -15.44
CA ILE A 17 -1.29 -15.98 -15.60
C ILE A 17 -1.43 -15.43 -17.01
N SER A 18 -1.39 -14.10 -17.14
CA SER A 18 -1.20 -13.41 -18.42
C SER A 18 0.28 -13.17 -18.62
N GLY A 19 0.90 -13.81 -19.61
CA GLY A 19 2.28 -13.54 -19.99
C GLY A 19 2.44 -12.16 -20.64
N ALA A 20 3.66 -11.64 -20.63
CA ALA A 20 4.03 -10.41 -21.33
C ALA A 20 3.87 -10.49 -22.86
N ASP A 21 3.82 -11.72 -23.39
CA ASP A 21 3.52 -12.05 -24.78
C ASP A 21 2.02 -11.98 -25.14
N GLY A 22 1.15 -11.68 -24.16
CA GLY A 22 -0.30 -11.66 -24.34
C GLY A 22 -0.97 -13.04 -24.26
N VAL A 23 -0.21 -14.11 -24.06
CA VAL A 23 -0.72 -15.48 -23.95
C VAL A 23 -1.13 -15.78 -22.51
N ARG A 24 -2.14 -16.64 -22.33
CA ARG A 24 -2.62 -17.07 -21.02
C ARG A 24 -2.07 -18.44 -20.67
N TYR A 25 -1.45 -18.54 -19.50
CA TYR A 25 -0.87 -19.76 -18.97
C TYR A 25 -1.66 -20.25 -17.76
N LYS A 26 -2.00 -21.55 -17.74
CA LYS A 26 -2.63 -22.22 -16.61
C LYS A 26 -1.57 -22.55 -15.56
N PHE A 27 -1.88 -22.43 -14.29
CA PHE A 27 -0.99 -22.91 -13.23
C PHE A 27 -1.73 -23.67 -12.14
N ARG A 28 -0.97 -24.50 -11.41
CA ARG A 28 -1.41 -25.17 -10.19
C ARG A 28 -0.70 -24.59 -8.97
N GLY A 29 -1.35 -24.59 -7.81
CA GLY A 29 -0.81 -24.03 -6.56
C GLY A 29 0.48 -24.69 -6.09
N ALA A 30 0.71 -25.97 -6.47
CA ALA A 30 1.95 -26.69 -6.20
C ALA A 30 3.16 -26.19 -7.04
N SER A 31 2.92 -25.32 -8.02
CA SER A 31 3.97 -24.78 -8.90
C SER A 31 4.62 -23.50 -8.36
N PHE A 32 4.17 -22.99 -7.20
CA PHE A 32 4.79 -21.86 -6.51
C PHE A 32 5.87 -22.34 -5.56
N ARG A 33 7.02 -21.67 -5.61
CA ARG A 33 8.09 -21.85 -4.62
C ARG A 33 7.85 -21.02 -3.35
N ASP A 34 7.11 -19.92 -3.47
CA ASP A 34 6.76 -18.99 -2.40
C ASP A 34 5.30 -19.13 -1.92
N ASN A 35 5.00 -18.59 -0.73
CA ASN A 35 3.68 -18.68 -0.08
C ASN A 35 2.52 -18.27 -1.01
N ALA A 36 1.73 -19.24 -1.46
CA ALA A 36 0.56 -19.05 -2.33
C ALA A 36 -0.56 -18.17 -1.72
N LYS A 37 -0.44 -17.83 -0.43
CA LYS A 37 -1.37 -16.96 0.32
C LYS A 37 -1.31 -15.49 -0.11
N LYS A 38 -0.22 -15.05 -0.76
CA LYS A 38 -0.01 -13.65 -1.21
C LYS A 38 -0.44 -13.40 -2.67
N LEU A 39 -1.06 -14.38 -3.33
CA LEU A 39 -1.40 -14.31 -4.74
C LEU A 39 -2.75 -13.61 -4.93
N THR A 40 -2.73 -12.35 -5.36
CA THR A 40 -3.91 -11.58 -5.74
C THR A 40 -3.92 -11.35 -7.25
N LYS A 41 -5.09 -11.01 -7.80
CA LYS A 41 -5.18 -10.62 -9.22
C LYS A 41 -4.28 -9.40 -9.45
N GLY A 42 -3.38 -9.48 -10.42
CA GLY A 42 -2.44 -8.42 -10.80
C GLY A 42 -1.02 -8.58 -10.25
N THR A 43 -0.78 -9.52 -9.32
CA THR A 43 0.57 -9.86 -8.83
C THR A 43 1.47 -10.22 -10.02
N ALA A 44 2.65 -9.60 -10.13
CA ALA A 44 3.63 -10.02 -11.12
C ALA A 44 4.31 -11.30 -10.68
N VAL A 45 4.54 -12.15 -11.66
CA VAL A 45 5.21 -13.43 -11.47
C VAL A 45 6.20 -13.64 -12.60
N ASP A 46 7.34 -14.21 -12.25
CA ASP A 46 8.24 -14.81 -13.19
C ASP A 46 7.92 -16.30 -13.25
N PHE A 47 7.82 -16.84 -14.45
CA PHE A 47 7.49 -18.24 -14.66
C PHE A 47 8.21 -18.81 -15.87
N VAL A 48 8.29 -20.14 -15.91
CA VAL A 48 8.79 -20.88 -17.06
C VAL A 48 7.58 -21.43 -17.83
N PRO A 49 7.37 -21.04 -19.10
CA PRO A 49 6.30 -21.61 -19.89
C PRO A 49 6.63 -23.06 -20.26
N ASN A 50 5.68 -23.96 -20.06
CA ASN A 50 5.72 -25.35 -20.50
C ASN A 50 4.39 -25.68 -21.22
N GLY A 51 4.36 -25.37 -22.52
CA GLY A 51 3.12 -25.40 -23.31
C GLY A 51 2.09 -24.40 -22.77
N GLU A 52 0.88 -24.87 -22.47
CA GLU A 52 -0.17 -24.04 -21.87
C GLU A 52 0.02 -23.78 -20.36
N PHE A 53 1.02 -24.39 -19.73
CA PHE A 53 1.21 -24.33 -18.29
C PHE A 53 2.38 -23.43 -17.90
N ALA A 54 2.22 -22.71 -16.79
CA ALA A 54 3.31 -22.00 -16.13
C ALA A 54 3.88 -22.88 -15.02
N THR A 55 5.19 -23.16 -15.09
CA THR A 55 5.94 -23.91 -14.08
C THR A 55 6.97 -23.03 -13.41
N SER A 56 7.50 -23.45 -12.26
CA SER A 56 8.53 -22.73 -11.50
C SER A 56 8.16 -21.27 -11.26
N ILE A 57 6.94 -21.04 -10.75
CA ILE A 57 6.40 -19.70 -10.59
C ILE A 57 7.04 -19.08 -9.37
N MET A 58 7.71 -17.96 -9.61
CA MET A 58 8.34 -17.10 -8.62
C MET A 58 7.58 -15.79 -8.60
N LEU A 59 7.52 -15.14 -7.43
CA LEU A 59 7.10 -13.75 -7.40
C LEU A 59 8.09 -12.98 -8.27
N GLY A 60 7.57 -12.34 -9.31
CA GLY A 60 8.40 -11.62 -10.25
C GLY A 60 9.04 -10.50 -9.46
N ALA A 61 10.36 -10.35 -9.57
CA ALA A 61 11.08 -9.24 -8.97
C ALA A 61 10.69 -7.96 -9.73
N ARG A 62 9.45 -7.52 -9.57
CA ARG A 62 9.13 -6.12 -9.70
C ARG A 62 10.09 -5.42 -8.73
N THR A 63 11.06 -4.68 -9.27
CA THR A 63 11.22 -3.30 -8.82
C THR A 63 9.81 -2.80 -8.68
N SER A 64 9.35 -2.69 -7.44
CA SER A 64 8.01 -2.35 -7.04
C SER A 64 7.53 -1.22 -7.93
N SER A 65 6.80 -1.55 -8.99
CA SER A 65 6.05 -0.57 -9.77
C SER A 65 4.98 -0.14 -8.80
N SER A 66 5.33 0.91 -8.07
CA SER A 66 4.78 1.44 -6.84
C SER A 66 3.41 2.06 -7.08
N SER A 67 2.48 1.27 -7.59
CA SER A 67 1.06 1.56 -7.43
C SER A 67 0.66 1.29 -5.98
N GLY A 68 1.16 2.12 -5.06
CA GLY A 68 0.43 2.50 -3.85
C GLY A 68 0.71 1.79 -2.54
N GLU A 69 1.78 1.00 -2.36
CA GLU A 69 2.21 0.60 -1.01
C GLU A 69 2.76 1.84 -0.29
N LYS A 70 1.91 2.48 0.51
CA LYS A 70 2.28 3.64 1.34
C LYS A 70 3.08 3.09 2.53
N SER A 71 4.33 3.50 2.65
CA SER A 71 5.18 3.07 3.76
C SER A 71 4.69 3.71 5.07
N ARG A 72 4.40 2.86 6.06
CA ARG A 72 4.09 3.26 7.44
C ARG A 72 5.17 4.18 8.02
N ILE A 73 6.44 3.82 7.81
CA ILE A 73 7.58 4.58 8.32
C ILE A 73 7.66 5.95 7.65
N THR A 74 7.46 6.02 6.32
CA THR A 74 7.40 7.31 5.62
C THR A 74 6.24 8.16 6.15
N ALA A 75 5.05 7.59 6.35
CA ALA A 75 3.93 8.32 6.93
C ALA A 75 4.23 8.85 8.34
N ALA A 76 4.90 8.05 9.19
CA ALA A 76 5.33 8.45 10.53
C ALA A 76 6.33 9.62 10.48
N LEU A 77 7.37 9.52 9.66
CA LEU A 77 8.36 10.59 9.50
C LEU A 77 7.72 11.88 8.97
N LEU A 78 6.82 11.77 7.99
CA LEU A 78 6.05 12.92 7.49
C LEU A 78 5.19 13.53 8.59
N ALA A 79 4.55 12.72 9.44
CA ALA A 79 3.73 13.21 10.54
C ALA A 79 4.57 13.95 11.60
N PHE A 80 5.78 13.47 11.89
CA PHE A 80 6.67 14.11 12.86
C PHE A 80 7.26 15.43 12.35
N PHE A 81 7.86 15.43 11.15
CA PHE A 81 8.57 16.59 10.63
C PHE A 81 7.65 17.60 9.96
N LEU A 82 6.65 17.13 9.21
CA LEU A 82 5.80 17.95 8.33
C LEU A 82 4.31 17.82 8.68
N GLY A 83 3.96 17.20 9.81
CA GLY A 83 2.56 16.95 10.15
C GLY A 83 1.78 18.22 10.47
N PHE A 84 2.46 19.26 10.94
CA PHE A 84 1.84 20.57 11.14
C PHE A 84 1.29 21.19 9.85
N MET A 85 1.78 20.77 8.67
CA MET A 85 1.24 21.16 7.35
C MET A 85 0.20 20.15 6.83
N GLY A 86 0.02 19.01 7.48
CA GLY A 86 -0.84 17.91 7.04
C GLY A 86 -0.27 17.05 5.91
N ILE A 87 1.03 17.10 5.63
CA ILE A 87 1.65 16.42 4.47
C ILE A 87 1.51 14.90 4.54
N HIS A 88 1.56 14.31 5.73
CA HIS A 88 1.32 12.88 5.92
C HIS A 88 -0.09 12.45 5.49
N LYS A 89 -1.09 13.33 5.56
CA LYS A 89 -2.45 13.04 5.04
C LYS A 89 -2.49 13.00 3.53
N PHE A 90 -1.83 13.95 2.87
CA PHE A 90 -1.70 13.95 1.42
C PHE A 90 -0.98 12.69 0.92
N TYR A 91 0.06 12.26 1.63
CA TYR A 91 0.77 11.01 1.33
C TYR A 91 -0.15 9.77 1.35
N LEU A 92 -1.10 9.73 2.30
CA LEU A 92 -2.07 8.64 2.40
C LEU A 92 -3.19 8.71 1.34
N GLY A 93 -3.29 9.81 0.59
CA GLY A 93 -4.39 10.09 -0.35
C GLY A 93 -5.58 10.82 0.29
N LYS A 94 -5.44 11.28 1.53
CA LYS A 94 -6.51 11.91 2.33
C LYS A 94 -6.49 13.42 2.17
N THR A 95 -6.75 13.85 0.94
CA THR A 95 -6.64 15.27 0.52
C THR A 95 -7.52 16.19 1.37
N GLY A 96 -8.77 15.79 1.67
CA GLY A 96 -9.67 16.58 2.51
C GLY A 96 -9.12 16.85 3.91
N ALA A 97 -8.58 15.81 4.58
CA ALA A 97 -7.96 15.95 5.90
C ALA A 97 -6.68 16.82 5.85
N GLY A 98 -5.85 16.63 4.81
CA GLY A 98 -4.66 17.45 4.60
C GLY A 98 -4.99 18.93 4.40
N VAL A 99 -6.03 19.24 3.61
CA VAL A 99 -6.50 20.63 3.40
C VAL A 99 -7.01 21.24 4.69
N ILE A 100 -7.74 20.49 5.52
CA ILE A 100 -8.19 20.98 6.84
C ILE A 100 -6.98 21.34 7.73
N MET A 101 -5.95 20.49 7.80
CA MET A 101 -4.74 20.80 8.58
C MET A 101 -4.01 22.03 8.02
N LEU A 102 -3.93 22.16 6.70
CA LEU A 102 -3.28 23.30 6.04
C LEU A 102 -4.03 24.62 6.30
N LEU A 103 -5.36 24.57 6.23
CA LEU A 103 -6.24 25.70 6.56
C LEU A 103 -6.26 26.02 8.05
N CYS A 104 -5.94 25.09 8.94
CA CYS A 104 -5.74 25.40 10.36
C CYS A 104 -4.33 25.96 10.61
N PHE A 105 -3.33 25.56 9.82
CA PHE A 105 -1.94 25.98 9.96
C PHE A 105 -1.73 27.45 9.55
N PHE A 106 -2.13 27.82 8.33
CA PHE A 106 -1.87 29.16 7.78
C PHE A 106 -2.49 30.30 8.61
N PRO A 107 -3.82 30.36 8.83
CA PRO A 107 -4.41 31.36 9.69
C PRO A 107 -4.08 31.12 11.16
N GLY A 108 -3.83 29.87 11.58
CA GLY A 108 -3.55 29.56 12.99
C GLY A 108 -2.26 30.16 13.54
N ILE A 109 -1.27 30.38 12.67
CA ILE A 109 -0.04 31.14 12.99
C ILE A 109 -0.36 32.62 13.28
N PHE A 110 -1.31 33.22 12.55
CA PHE A 110 -1.60 34.66 12.64
C PHE A 110 -2.72 35.00 13.63
N LEU A 111 -3.69 34.11 13.82
CA LEU A 111 -4.94 34.49 14.47
C LEU A 111 -4.92 34.33 15.98
N LEU A 112 -4.16 33.39 16.58
CA LEU A 112 -4.16 33.12 18.04
C LEU A 112 -3.20 32.02 18.56
N TRP A 113 -2.37 31.36 17.73
CA TRP A 113 -1.48 30.21 18.07
C TRP A 113 -2.17 28.92 18.57
N ILE A 114 -3.40 28.99 19.11
CA ILE A 114 -4.20 27.85 19.59
C ILE A 114 -4.42 26.77 18.50
N PRO A 115 -4.98 27.10 17.31
CA PRO A 115 -5.19 26.09 16.26
C PRO A 115 -3.87 25.45 15.78
N PHE A 116 -2.76 26.20 15.80
CA PHE A 116 -1.44 25.64 15.47
C PHE A 116 -0.99 24.58 16.48
N GLY A 117 -1.19 24.84 17.78
CA GLY A 117 -0.90 23.87 18.85
C GLY A 117 -1.70 22.58 18.70
N VAL A 118 -2.99 22.68 18.38
CA VAL A 118 -3.88 21.53 18.16
C VAL A 118 -3.40 20.66 17.00
N VAL A 119 -3.08 21.25 15.83
CA VAL A 119 -2.60 20.49 14.66
C VAL A 119 -1.26 19.79 14.94
N ARG A 120 -0.37 20.42 15.72
CA ARG A 120 0.88 19.79 16.15
C ARG A 120 0.65 18.59 17.06
N ILE A 121 -0.24 18.71 18.04
CA ILE A 121 -0.57 17.61 18.96
C ILE A 121 -1.18 16.45 18.18
N ILE A 122 -2.14 16.74 17.29
CA ILE A 122 -2.76 15.72 16.43
C ILE A 122 -1.69 14.98 15.64
N SER A 123 -0.81 15.70 14.95
CA SER A 123 0.25 15.09 14.13
C SER A 123 1.22 14.25 14.95
N PHE A 124 1.54 14.69 16.16
CA PHE A 124 2.43 13.96 17.06
C PHE A 124 1.79 12.66 17.56
N ILE A 125 0.49 12.67 17.88
CA ILE A 125 -0.25 11.46 18.24
C ILE A 125 -0.25 10.49 17.05
N GLU A 126 -0.49 10.97 15.83
CA GLU A 126 -0.49 10.10 14.64
C GLU A 126 0.89 9.52 14.34
N PHE A 127 1.96 10.30 14.57
CA PHE A 127 3.33 9.78 14.51
C PHE A 127 3.52 8.58 15.44
N ILE A 128 3.10 8.68 16.70
CA ILE A 128 3.20 7.58 17.67
C ILE A 128 2.34 6.38 17.23
N ILE A 129 1.09 6.61 16.80
CA ILE A 129 0.20 5.55 16.32
C ILE A 129 0.82 4.82 15.13
N TYR A 130 1.40 5.54 14.17
CA TYR A 130 2.03 4.95 13.00
C TYR A 130 3.29 4.16 13.38
N LEU A 131 4.04 4.56 14.41
CA LEU A 131 5.18 3.77 14.89
C LEU A 131 4.76 2.50 15.64
N LEU A 132 3.63 2.53 16.35
CA LEU A 132 3.17 1.41 17.19
C LEU A 132 2.33 0.38 16.45
N LYS A 133 1.73 0.72 15.31
CA LYS A 133 0.96 -0.23 14.47
C LYS A 133 1.86 -1.15 13.66
N SER A 134 1.40 -2.38 13.40
CA SER A 134 2.06 -3.24 12.39
C SER A 134 1.84 -2.69 10.98
N ASP A 135 2.63 -3.15 10.01
CA ASP A 135 2.48 -2.72 8.62
C ASP A 135 1.13 -3.17 8.05
N GLU A 136 0.67 -4.38 8.39
CA GLU A 136 -0.63 -4.92 7.99
C GLU A 136 -1.78 -4.10 8.58
N GLU A 137 -1.74 -3.80 9.88
CA GLU A 137 -2.77 -3.00 10.54
C GLU A 137 -2.84 -1.57 9.99
N PHE A 138 -1.69 -0.99 9.63
CA PHE A 138 -1.61 0.32 9.02
C PHE A 138 -2.24 0.32 7.62
N GLU A 139 -1.93 -0.68 6.81
CA GLU A 139 -2.52 -0.84 5.48
C GLU A 139 -4.03 -1.03 5.57
N GLU A 140 -4.50 -1.94 6.42
CA GLU A 140 -5.93 -2.19 6.61
C GLU A 140 -6.67 -0.91 7.06
N THR A 141 -6.10 -0.17 8.00
CA THR A 141 -6.79 0.99 8.61
C THR A 141 -6.74 2.23 7.72
N TYR A 142 -5.55 2.62 7.26
CA TYR A 142 -5.33 3.94 6.65
C TYR A 142 -5.24 3.90 5.13
N VAL A 143 -4.81 2.77 4.55
CA VAL A 143 -4.66 2.61 3.10
C VAL A 143 -5.92 2.01 2.47
N ALA A 144 -6.41 0.89 3.01
CA ALA A 144 -7.59 0.18 2.51
C ALA A 144 -8.89 0.69 3.15
N GLY A 145 -8.91 0.88 4.47
CA GLY A 145 -10.08 1.30 5.24
C GLY A 145 -10.37 2.81 5.20
N ASP A 146 -9.55 3.58 4.48
CA ASP A 146 -9.65 5.03 4.30
C ASP A 146 -9.89 5.87 5.58
N ARG A 147 -9.40 5.43 6.74
CA ARG A 147 -9.55 6.20 7.98
C ARG A 147 -8.80 7.54 7.96
N ALA A 148 -9.50 8.66 8.10
CA ALA A 148 -8.91 9.99 7.99
C ALA A 148 -8.09 10.45 9.20
N TRP A 149 -8.51 10.07 10.41
CA TRP A 149 -7.95 10.49 11.70
C TRP A 149 -7.94 9.30 12.66
N PHE A 150 -6.98 9.26 13.58
CA PHE A 150 -6.81 8.27 14.68
C PHE A 150 -7.66 7.00 14.55
#